data_AF-A0A1T3NLC6-F1
#
_entry.id   AF-A0A1T3NLC6-F1
#
_cell.length_a   1.000
_cell.length_b   1.000
_cell.length_c   1.000
_cell.angle_alpha   90.00
_cell.angle_beta   90.00
_cell.angle_gamma   90.00
#
_symmetry.space_group_name_H-M   'P 1'
#
loop_
_entity.id
_entity.type
_entity.pdbx_description
1 polymer ?
#
loop_
_entity_poly.entity_id
_entity_poly.type
_entity_poly.pdbx_seq_one_letter_code
_entity_poly.pdbx_strand_id
1 'polypeptide(L)'
;MGSEDKSVKVLHGLGSAVLLLSEYWRSVIDGLRPGAAPPDRVQALARAAASMADNGLHKTAADLFETASFGQERAALWAAVCCALVVRLNRHGSPELQKALSYVSAAYCTLAVLVGMYYLFASGPIVLLALGIGLGVMHTATRT
;
A
#
# COMPACT_ATOMS: atom_id res chain seq x y z
N MET A 1 -21.61 6.54 13.69
CA MET A 1 -20.24 6.04 13.92
C MET A 1 -19.84 4.79 13.11
N GLY A 2 -20.72 4.17 12.30
CA GLY A 2 -20.42 2.87 11.64
C GLY A 2 -19.96 2.91 10.17
N SER A 3 -19.85 4.06 9.49
CA SER A 3 -19.38 4.13 8.09
C SER A 3 -17.93 4.61 7.97
N GLU A 4 -17.50 5.59 8.76
CA GLU A 4 -16.12 6.10 8.75
C GLU A 4 -15.10 5.02 9.11
N ASP A 5 -15.42 4.16 10.08
CA ASP A 5 -14.55 3.06 10.51
C ASP A 5 -14.43 1.97 9.42
N LYS A 6 -15.48 1.77 8.62
CA LYS A 6 -15.45 0.87 7.46
C LYS A 6 -14.54 1.42 6.36
N SER A 7 -14.62 2.72 6.06
CA SER A 7 -13.76 3.35 5.06
C SER A 7 -12.28 3.25 5.45
N VAL A 8 -11.95 3.57 6.71
CA VAL A 8 -10.57 3.47 7.23
C VAL A 8 -10.05 2.05 7.13
N LYS A 9 -10.87 1.04 7.46
CA LYS A 9 -10.51 -0.37 7.30
C LYS A 9 -10.22 -0.76 5.85
N VAL A 10 -11.04 -0.29 4.91
CA VAL A 10 -10.82 -0.54 3.47
C VAL A 10 -9.51 0.09 3.02
N LEU A 11 -9.22 1.33 3.43
CA LEU A 11 -7.98 2.02 3.08
C LEU A 11 -6.74 1.28 3.60
N HIS A 12 -6.78 0.79 4.84
CA HIS A 12 -5.69 -0.06 5.37
C HIS A 12 -5.53 -1.37 4.59
N GLY A 13 -6.64 -2.00 4.19
CA GLY A 13 -6.60 -3.24 3.41
C GLY A 13 -6.03 -3.01 2.00
N LEU A 14 -6.39 -1.91 1.34
CA LEU A 14 -5.82 -1.51 0.06
C LEU A 14 -4.34 -1.17 0.19
N GLY A 15 -3.94 -0.40 1.22
CA GLY A 15 -2.53 -0.12 1.50
C GLY A 15 -1.72 -1.40 1.75
N SER A 16 -2.30 -2.37 2.45
CA SER A 16 -1.69 -3.69 2.65
C SER A 16 -1.54 -4.47 1.34
N ALA A 17 -2.53 -4.43 0.46
CA ALA A 17 -2.44 -5.05 -0.86
C ALA A 17 -1.33 -4.43 -1.71
N VAL A 18 -1.23 -3.09 -1.71
CA VAL A 18 -0.15 -2.37 -2.41
C VAL A 18 1.22 -2.70 -1.84
N LEU A 19 1.34 -2.83 -0.51
CA LEU A 19 2.57 -3.26 0.13
C LEU A 19 2.99 -4.66 -0.34
N LEU A 20 2.06 -5.61 -0.39
CA LEU A 20 2.34 -6.98 -0.85
C LEU A 20 2.78 -6.99 -2.32
N LEU A 21 2.12 -6.20 -3.17
CA LEU A 21 2.48 -6.13 -4.58
C LEU A 21 3.82 -5.43 -4.79
N SER A 22 4.11 -4.36 -4.05
CA SER A 22 5.40 -3.67 -4.17
C SER A 22 6.56 -4.58 -3.73
N GLU A 23 6.39 -5.34 -2.66
CA GLU A 23 7.38 -6.33 -2.21
C GLU A 23 7.51 -7.51 -3.18
N TYR A 24 6.41 -8.00 -3.76
CA TYR A 24 6.44 -9.01 -4.81
C TYR A 24 7.25 -8.54 -6.01
N TRP A 25 6.95 -7.36 -6.54
CA TRP A 25 7.66 -6.82 -7.70
C TRP A 25 9.12 -6.49 -7.40
N ARG A 26 9.40 -5.97 -6.21
CA ARG A 26 10.79 -5.79 -5.74
C ARG A 26 11.53 -7.12 -5.75
N SER A 27 10.96 -8.18 -5.17
CA SER A 27 11.56 -9.52 -5.18
C SER A 27 11.76 -10.07 -6.59
N VAL A 28 10.83 -9.82 -7.52
CA VAL A 28 10.96 -10.22 -8.93
C VAL A 28 12.11 -9.48 -9.61
N ILE A 29 12.25 -8.17 -9.36
CA ILE A 29 13.28 -7.32 -9.94
C ILE A 29 14.66 -7.66 -9.38
N ASP A 30 14.77 -7.81 -8.05
CA ASP A 30 16.00 -8.19 -7.35
C ASP A 30 16.52 -9.57 -7.81
N GLY A 31 15.61 -10.45 -8.25
CA GLY A 31 15.95 -11.77 -8.79
C GLY A 31 16.42 -11.79 -10.25
N LEU A 32 16.44 -10.64 -10.94
CA LEU A 32 16.88 -10.58 -12.34
C LEU A 32 18.40 -10.74 -12.46
N ARG A 33 18.83 -11.51 -13.46
CA ARG A 33 20.26 -11.65 -13.76
C ARG A 33 20.79 -10.34 -14.37
N PRO A 34 21.93 -9.80 -13.88
CA PRO A 34 22.56 -8.64 -14.48
C PRO A 34 22.85 -8.87 -15.97
N GLY A 35 22.49 -7.90 -16.82
CA GLY A 35 22.72 -7.95 -18.27
C GLY A 35 21.71 -8.79 -19.07
N ALA A 36 20.79 -9.50 -18.42
CA ALA A 36 19.69 -10.17 -19.11
C ALA A 36 18.58 -9.17 -19.45
N ALA A 37 17.92 -9.37 -20.60
CA ALA A 37 16.73 -8.59 -20.93
C ALA A 37 15.62 -8.84 -19.87
N PRO A 38 14.96 -7.79 -19.35
CA PRO A 38 13.91 -7.96 -18.37
C PRO A 38 12.70 -8.68 -19.01
N PRO A 39 12.04 -9.60 -18.28
CA PRO A 39 10.83 -10.27 -18.78
C PRO A 39 9.73 -9.26 -19.15
N ASP A 40 8.86 -9.61 -20.09
CA ASP A 40 7.78 -8.74 -20.60
C ASP A 40 6.90 -8.15 -19.49
N ARG A 41 6.64 -8.93 -18.43
CA ARG A 41 5.87 -8.47 -17.26
C ARG A 41 6.53 -7.31 -16.50
N VAL A 42 7.86 -7.30 -16.40
CA VAL A 42 8.62 -6.23 -15.75
C VAL A 42 8.61 -4.99 -16.64
N GLN A 43 8.76 -5.18 -17.95
CA GLN A 43 8.64 -4.09 -18.92
C GLN A 43 7.23 -3.48 -18.95
N ALA A 44 6.19 -4.31 -18.80
CA ALA A 44 4.81 -3.85 -18.72
C ALA A 44 4.57 -3.03 -17.44
N LEU A 45 5.10 -3.47 -16.30
CA LEU A 45 5.07 -2.70 -15.05
C LEU A 45 5.76 -1.34 -15.22
N ALA A 46 6.96 -1.32 -15.79
CA ALA A 46 7.71 -0.08 -16.02
C ALA A 46 6.95 0.88 -16.93
N ARG A 47 6.34 0.37 -18.01
CA ARG A 47 5.47 1.16 -18.90
C ARG A 47 4.24 1.71 -18.18
N ALA A 48 3.59 0.91 -17.33
CA ALA A 48 2.45 1.37 -16.53
C ALA A 48 2.85 2.50 -15.56
N ALA A 49 3.99 2.35 -14.87
CA ALA A 49 4.53 3.39 -14.00
C ALA A 49 4.86 4.68 -14.78
N ALA A 50 5.57 4.55 -15.91
CA ALA A 50 5.90 5.69 -16.77
C ALA A 50 4.65 6.41 -17.29
N SER A 51 3.61 5.68 -17.70
CA SER A 51 2.37 6.28 -18.19
C SER A 51 1.62 7.12 -17.14
N MET A 52 1.87 6.86 -15.85
CA MET A 52 1.28 7.64 -14.76
C MET A 52 2.17 8.79 -14.29
N ALA A 53 3.48 8.76 -14.57
CA ALA A 53 4.41 9.79 -14.14
C ALA A 53 4.05 11.19 -14.67
N ASP A 54 3.50 11.26 -15.88
CA ASP A 54 3.08 12.52 -16.52
C ASP A 54 1.67 12.99 -16.11
N ASN A 55 0.95 12.21 -15.29
CA ASN A 55 -0.35 12.62 -14.77
C ASN A 55 -0.16 13.56 -13.58
N GLY A 56 -0.59 14.81 -13.70
CA GLY A 56 -0.39 15.84 -12.67
C GLY A 56 -0.95 15.48 -11.28
N LEU A 57 -2.03 14.69 -11.20
CA LEU A 57 -2.55 14.20 -9.92
C LEU A 57 -1.67 13.10 -9.33
N HIS A 58 -1.19 12.18 -10.15
CA HIS A 58 -0.27 11.13 -9.72
C HIS A 58 1.05 11.72 -9.25
N LYS A 59 1.62 12.67 -10.00
CA LYS A 59 2.84 13.39 -9.62
C LYS A 59 2.67 14.10 -8.27
N THR A 60 1.58 14.85 -8.10
CA THR A 60 1.29 15.51 -6.82
C THR A 60 1.20 14.52 -5.66
N ALA A 61 0.56 13.36 -5.87
CA ALA A 61 0.48 12.32 -4.86
C ALA A 61 1.84 11.68 -4.55
N ALA A 62 2.69 11.48 -5.57
CA ALA A 62 4.04 10.97 -5.42
C ALA A 62 4.93 11.95 -4.64
N ASP A 63 4.94 13.23 -5.02
CA ASP A 63 5.72 14.29 -4.35
C ASP A 63 5.29 14.43 -2.87
N LEU A 64 3.98 14.37 -2.60
CA LEU A 64 3.45 14.41 -1.23
C LEU A 64 3.84 13.16 -0.43
N PHE A 65 3.81 11.98 -1.05
CA PHE A 65 4.17 10.73 -0.38
C PHE A 65 5.66 10.65 -0.09
N GLU A 66 6.52 11.08 -1.02
CA GLU A 66 7.97 11.24 -0.82
C GLU A 66 8.24 12.19 0.35
N THR A 67 7.62 13.38 0.35
CA THR A 67 7.79 14.37 1.41
C THR A 67 7.33 13.84 2.76
N ALA A 68 6.14 13.23 2.84
CA ALA A 68 5.60 12.70 4.09
C ALA A 68 6.41 11.50 4.60
N SER A 69 7.00 10.71 3.70
CA SER A 69 7.81 9.55 4.05
C SER A 69 9.29 9.88 4.25
N PHE A 70 9.70 11.15 4.11
CA PHE A 70 11.10 11.58 4.19
C PHE A 70 12.01 10.83 3.20
N GLY A 71 11.51 10.56 2.00
CA GLY A 71 12.21 9.76 0.98
C GLY A 71 12.40 8.29 1.37
N GLN A 72 11.55 7.78 2.27
CA GLN A 72 11.56 6.38 2.76
C GLN A 72 10.17 5.75 2.59
N GLU A 73 9.58 5.86 1.40
CA GLU A 73 8.22 5.45 1.05
C GLU A 73 7.92 4.02 1.46
N ARG A 74 8.88 3.12 1.21
CA ARG A 74 8.78 1.71 1.57
C ARG A 74 8.68 1.52 3.08
N ALA A 75 9.54 2.16 3.85
CA ALA A 75 9.53 2.06 5.31
C ALA A 75 8.25 2.68 5.88
N ALA A 76 7.81 3.82 5.34
CA ALA A 76 6.57 4.48 5.73
C ALA A 76 5.34 3.61 5.48
N LEU A 77 5.28 2.91 4.33
CA LEU A 77 4.17 2.00 4.03
C LEU A 77 4.15 0.78 4.97
N TRP A 78 5.30 0.17 5.23
CA TRP A 78 5.43 -0.89 6.24
C TRP A 78 4.96 -0.40 7.61
N ALA A 79 5.42 0.78 8.05
CA ALA A 79 5.05 1.38 9.32
C ALA A 79 3.53 1.64 9.40
N ALA A 80 2.93 2.18 8.34
CA ALA A 80 1.48 2.43 8.27
C ALA A 80 0.66 1.14 8.38
N VAL A 81 1.05 0.08 7.66
CA VAL A 81 0.36 -1.22 7.72
C VAL A 81 0.52 -1.86 9.10
N CYS A 82 1.74 -1.87 9.66
CA CYS A 82 1.98 -2.38 11.01
C CYS A 82 1.20 -1.59 12.06
N CYS A 83 1.17 -0.26 11.97
CA CYS A 83 0.41 0.60 12.87
C CYS A 83 -1.09 0.29 12.78
N ALA A 84 -1.63 0.12 11.56
CA ALA A 84 -3.01 -0.28 11.35
C ALA A 84 -3.35 -1.62 12.01
N LEU A 85 -2.42 -2.59 12.02
CA LEU A 85 -2.58 -3.86 12.72
C LEU A 85 -2.50 -3.68 14.24
N VAL A 86 -1.50 -2.95 14.75
CA VAL A 86 -1.31 -2.71 16.19
C VAL A 86 -2.54 -2.02 16.80
N VAL A 87 -3.08 -1.00 16.13
CA VAL A 87 -4.29 -0.31 16.59
C VAL A 87 -5.47 -1.27 16.75
N ARG A 88 -5.60 -2.27 15.87
CA ARG A 88 -6.69 -3.24 15.87
C ARG A 88 -6.49 -4.36 16.88
N LEU A 89 -5.24 -4.81 17.06
CA LEU A 89 -4.91 -5.91 17.95
C LEU A 89 -4.74 -5.46 19.41
N ASN A 90 -4.49 -4.18 19.66
CA ASN A 90 -4.27 -3.65 21.00
C ASN A 90 -5.58 -3.31 21.72
N ARG A 91 -6.23 -4.27 22.36
CA ARG A 91 -7.50 -4.05 23.09
C ARG A 91 -7.43 -3.06 24.25
N HIS A 92 -6.23 -2.82 24.82
CA HIS A 92 -6.05 -2.04 26.03
C HIS A 92 -5.44 -0.64 25.78
N GLY A 93 -5.28 -0.24 24.52
CA GLY A 93 -4.71 1.07 24.19
C GLY A 93 -5.68 2.22 24.45
N SER A 94 -5.13 3.43 24.58
CA SER A 94 -5.93 4.65 24.68
C SER A 94 -6.81 4.82 23.42
N PRO A 95 -8.14 5.00 23.58
CA PRO A 95 -9.05 5.17 22.44
C PRO A 95 -8.68 6.36 21.54
N GLU A 96 -8.24 7.46 22.14
CA GLU A 96 -7.87 8.69 21.42
C GLU A 96 -6.62 8.47 20.55
N LEU A 97 -5.60 7.83 21.13
CA LEU A 97 -4.36 7.52 20.42
C LEU A 97 -4.61 6.52 19.29
N GLN A 98 -5.41 5.48 19.55
CA GLN A 98 -5.78 4.50 18.53
C GLN A 98 -6.52 5.14 17.36
N LYS A 99 -7.47 6.04 17.65
CA LYS A 99 -8.20 6.77 16.62
C LYS A 99 -7.24 7.62 15.78
N ALA A 100 -6.37 8.41 16.42
CA ALA A 100 -5.38 9.23 15.72
C ALA A 100 -4.45 8.39 14.84
N LEU A 101 -3.85 7.33 15.39
CA LEU A 101 -2.96 6.42 14.66
C LEU A 101 -3.65 5.71 13.51
N SER A 102 -4.93 5.34 13.67
CA SER A 102 -5.74 4.74 12.60
C SER A 102 -5.93 5.69 11.43
N TYR A 103 -6.25 6.96 11.68
CA TYR A 103 -6.41 7.95 10.60
C TYR A 103 -5.08 8.29 9.93
N VAL A 104 -4.00 8.47 10.69
CA VAL A 104 -2.67 8.72 10.14
C VAL A 104 -2.24 7.56 9.25
N SER A 105 -2.39 6.32 9.73
CA SER A 105 -2.05 5.12 8.95
C SER A 105 -2.91 5.00 7.69
N ALA A 106 -4.19 5.34 7.76
CA ALA A 106 -5.09 5.35 6.61
C ALA A 106 -4.66 6.40 5.58
N ALA A 107 -4.20 7.58 6.00
CA ALA A 107 -3.69 8.60 5.09
C ALA A 107 -2.43 8.11 4.34
N TYR A 108 -1.46 7.51 5.04
CA TYR A 108 -0.29 6.89 4.41
C TYR A 108 -0.67 5.75 3.45
N CYS A 109 -1.61 4.88 3.85
CA CYS A 109 -2.11 3.82 2.99
C CYS A 109 -2.80 4.38 1.73
N THR A 110 -3.53 5.49 1.87
CA THR A 110 -4.21 6.16 0.74
C THR A 110 -3.19 6.74 -0.24
N LEU A 111 -2.18 7.46 0.26
CA LEU A 111 -1.09 7.98 -0.57
C LEU A 111 -0.36 6.85 -1.29
N ALA A 112 -0.01 5.79 -0.57
CA ALA A 112 0.62 4.61 -1.16
C ALA A 112 -0.28 3.96 -2.24
N VAL A 113 -1.59 3.92 -2.06
CA VAL A 113 -2.52 3.41 -3.09
C VAL A 113 -2.52 4.30 -4.33
N LEU A 114 -2.58 5.62 -4.17
CA LEU A 114 -2.55 6.57 -5.29
C LEU A 114 -1.25 6.47 -6.09
N VAL A 115 -0.11 6.39 -5.39
CA VAL A 115 1.22 6.23 -6.00
C VAL A 115 1.41 4.82 -6.54
N GLY A 116 0.88 3.81 -5.88
CA GLY A 116 1.02 2.39 -6.22
C GLY A 116 -0.03 1.87 -7.21
N MET A 117 -0.86 2.72 -7.83
CA MET A 117 -1.93 2.27 -8.73
C MET A 117 -1.40 1.38 -9.87
N TYR A 118 -0.18 1.59 -10.36
CA TYR A 118 0.39 0.79 -11.45
C TYR A 118 0.59 -0.66 -11.01
N TYR A 119 0.90 -0.91 -9.73
CA TYR A 119 0.95 -2.27 -9.21
C TYR A 119 -0.39 -2.96 -9.31
N LEU A 120 -1.50 -2.26 -9.02
CA LEU A 120 -2.83 -2.85 -9.09
C LEU A 120 -3.21 -3.23 -10.53
N PHE A 121 -2.87 -2.40 -11.52
CA PHE A 121 -3.19 -2.67 -12.92
C PHE A 121 -2.24 -3.66 -13.60
N ALA A 122 -0.94 -3.58 -13.31
CA ALA A 122 0.08 -4.37 -14.00
C ALA A 122 0.26 -5.78 -13.43
N SER A 123 -0.25 -6.07 -12.23
CA SER A 123 -0.05 -7.37 -11.56
C SER A 123 -0.98 -8.49 -12.05
N GLY A 124 -1.90 -8.19 -12.97
CA GLY A 124 -2.85 -9.18 -13.49
C GLY A 124 -3.62 -9.88 -12.36
N PRO A 125 -3.86 -11.21 -12.44
CA PRO A 125 -4.62 -11.94 -11.42
C PRO A 125 -4.03 -11.90 -10.00
N ILE A 126 -2.73 -11.63 -9.84
CA ILE A 126 -2.07 -11.55 -8.53
C ILE A 126 -2.68 -10.42 -7.67
N VAL A 127 -3.24 -9.38 -8.31
CA VAL A 127 -3.95 -8.30 -7.60
C VAL A 127 -5.09 -8.84 -6.74
N LEU A 128 -5.82 -9.86 -7.20
CA LEU A 128 -6.95 -10.43 -6.46
C LEU A 128 -6.47 -11.14 -5.19
N LEU A 129 -5.34 -11.82 -5.26
CA LEU A 129 -4.72 -12.45 -4.10
C LEU A 129 -4.25 -11.39 -3.10
N ALA A 130 -3.55 -10.35 -3.56
CA ALA A 130 -3.07 -9.27 -2.70
C ALA A 130 -4.23 -8.51 -2.03
N LEU A 131 -5.31 -8.23 -2.77
CA LEU A 131 -6.52 -7.61 -2.24
C LEU A 131 -7.22 -8.53 -1.22
N GLY A 132 -7.34 -9.81 -1.54
CA GLY A 132 -7.93 -10.81 -0.64
C GLY A 132 -7.16 -10.93 0.68
N ILE A 133 -5.82 -10.99 0.62
CA ILE A 133 -4.97 -11.02 1.82
C ILE A 133 -5.07 -9.69 2.58
N GLY A 134 -4.88 -8.55 1.91
CA GLY A 134 -4.89 -7.24 2.56
C GLY A 134 -6.22 -6.91 3.26
N LEU A 135 -7.34 -7.09 2.55
CA LEU A 135 -8.68 -6.89 3.12
C LEU A 135 -9.02 -7.96 4.16
N GLY A 136 -8.63 -9.21 3.92
CA GLY A 136 -8.85 -10.34 4.81
C GLY A 136 -8.16 -10.15 6.16
N VAL A 137 -6.88 -9.78 6.16
CA VAL A 137 -6.09 -9.50 7.37
C VAL A 137 -6.70 -8.37 8.18
N MET A 138 -7.08 -7.26 7.52
CA MET A 138 -7.75 -6.14 8.21
C MET A 138 -9.13 -6.55 8.74
N HIS A 139 -9.80 -7.47 8.06
CA HIS A 139 -11.06 -8.02 8.52
C HIS A 139 -10.92 -8.91 9.74
N THR A 140 -9.93 -9.81 9.76
CA THR A 140 -9.69 -10.69 10.91
C THR A 140 -9.19 -9.91 12.12
N ALA A 141 -8.29 -8.93 11.92
CA ALA A 141 -7.75 -8.11 13.00
C ALA A 141 -8.80 -7.23 13.69
N THR A 142 -9.94 -6.96 13.05
CA THR A 142 -11.04 -6.16 13.64
C THR A 142 -12.11 -7.01 14.34
N ARG A 143 -12.04 -8.35 14.24
CA ARG A 143 -12.98 -9.25 14.93
C ARG A 143 -12.50 -9.67 16.32
N THR A 144 -11.25 -9.40 16.64
CA THR A 144 -10.65 -9.60 17.97
C THR A 144 -10.89 -8.39 18.84
#